data_AF-A0A2H0YTV2-F1
#
_entry.id   AF-A0A2H0YTV2-F1
#
_cell.length_a   1.000
_cell.length_b   1.000
_cell.length_c   1.000
_cell.angle_alpha   90.00
_cell.angle_beta   90.00
_cell.angle_gamma   90.00
#
_symmetry.space_group_name_H-M   'P 1'
#
loop_
_entity.id
_entity.type
_entity.pdbx_description
1 polymer ?
#
loop_
_entity_poly.entity_id
_entity_poly.type
_entity_poly.pdbx_seq_one_letter_code
_entity_poly.pdbx_strand_id
1 'polypeptide(L)' 'MVHIPRGGQRVSLPYDTIFQPEGSSRTFAEMSDSEKNKISHRGKAFQQLILFLTKYL' A
#
# COMPACT_ATOMS: atom_id res chain seq x y z
N MET A 1 0.90 7.36 -11.09
CA MET A 1 0.06 8.31 -10.33
C MET A 1 -1.10 8.73 -11.20
N VAL A 2 -2.24 9.08 -10.62
CA VAL A 2 -3.40 9.60 -11.35
C VAL A 2 -3.45 11.13 -11.32
N HIS A 3 -4.04 11.73 -12.36
CA HIS A 3 -4.18 13.19 -12.48
C HIS A 3 -5.32 13.77 -11.63
N ILE A 4 -6.35 12.96 -11.35
CA ILE A 4 -7.49 13.34 -10.50
C ILE A 4 -7.46 12.44 -9.26
N PRO A 5 -7.40 12.99 -8.03
CA PRO A 5 -7.43 12.19 -6.80
C PRO A 5 -8.68 11.30 -6.71
N ARG A 6 -8.51 10.03 -6.28
CA ARG A 6 -9.59 9.04 -6.11
C ARG A 6 -9.51 8.36 -4.73
N GLY A 7 -10.65 8.00 -4.13
CA GLY A 7 -10.71 7.24 -2.87
C GLY A 7 -10.87 8.05 -1.56
N GLY A 8 -11.69 9.11 -1.56
CA GLY A 8 -11.69 10.14 -0.51
C GLY A 8 -12.24 9.80 0.90
N GLN A 9 -12.76 8.60 1.18
CA GLN A 9 -13.45 8.35 2.45
C GLN A 9 -12.53 7.85 3.59
N ARG A 10 -11.34 7.32 3.26
CA ARG A 10 -10.37 6.83 4.26
C ARG A 10 -8.94 7.05 3.76
N VAL A 11 -8.47 8.29 3.88
CA VAL A 11 -7.09 8.65 3.53
C VAL A 11 -6.22 8.47 4.76
N SER A 12 -5.48 7.36 4.83
CA SER A 12 -4.48 7.16 5.89
C SER A 12 -3.19 7.94 5.62
N LEU A 13 -2.87 8.24 4.36
CA LEU A 13 -1.71 9.05 3.96
C LEU A 13 -2.09 10.03 2.82
N PRO A 14 -1.55 11.26 2.82
CA PRO A 14 -1.91 12.29 1.84
C PRO A 14 -1.83 11.87 0.37
N TYR A 15 -0.85 11.03 0.02
CA TYR A 15 -0.61 10.61 -1.36
C TYR A 15 -1.43 9.39 -1.81
N ASP A 16 -2.18 8.76 -0.91
CA ASP A 16 -2.92 7.53 -1.24
C ASP A 16 -3.96 7.76 -2.35
N THR A 17 -4.48 8.98 -2.46
CA THR A 17 -5.51 9.33 -3.45
C THR A 17 -4.98 9.51 -4.87
N ILE A 18 -3.66 9.72 -5.03
CA ILE A 18 -3.02 9.90 -6.33
C ILE A 18 -2.06 8.77 -6.68
N PHE A 19 -1.63 7.99 -5.69
CA PHE A 19 -0.74 6.86 -5.90
C PHE A 19 -1.52 5.65 -6.42
N GLN A 20 -1.24 5.28 -7.67
CA GLN A 20 -1.73 4.06 -8.31
C GLN A 20 -0.53 3.10 -8.42
N PRO A 21 -0.53 1.97 -7.70
CA PRO A 21 0.52 0.98 -7.83
C PRO A 21 0.51 0.35 -9.23
N GLU A 22 1.68 -0.06 -9.67
CA GLU A 22 1.86 -0.75 -10.95
C GLU A 22 0.97 -2.00 -11.05
N GLY A 23 0.36 -2.20 -12.21
CA GLY A 23 -0.56 -3.33 -12.45
C GLY A 23 -1.94 -3.22 -11.81
N SER A 24 -2.26 -2.12 -11.10
CA SER A 24 -3.60 -1.87 -10.55
C SER A 24 -4.30 -0.75 -11.29
N SER A 25 -5.64 -0.80 -11.36
CA SER A 25 -6.49 0.31 -11.81
C SER A 25 -6.93 1.25 -10.67
N ARG A 26 -6.68 0.87 -9.41
CA ARG A 26 -7.10 1.57 -8.19
C ARG A 26 -5.96 2.36 -7.58
N THR A 27 -6.27 3.48 -6.92
CA THR A 27 -5.33 4.18 -6.04
C THR A 27 -5.24 3.48 -4.69
N PHE A 28 -4.22 3.79 -3.87
CA PHE A 28 -4.15 3.24 -2.52
C PHE A 28 -5.34 3.64 -1.64
N ALA A 29 -5.93 4.81 -1.85
CA ALA A 29 -7.11 5.25 -1.09
C ALA A 29 -8.40 4.51 -1.50
N GLU A 30 -8.40 3.82 -2.65
CA GLU A 30 -9.48 2.94 -3.12
C GLU A 30 -9.28 1.47 -2.67
N MET A 31 -8.23 1.18 -1.89
CA MET A 31 -7.92 -0.14 -1.36
C MET A 31 -8.25 -0.21 0.13
N SER A 32 -8.65 -1.38 0.61
CA SER A 32 -8.67 -1.67 2.04
C SER A 32 -7.25 -1.68 2.62
N ASP A 33 -7.13 -1.47 3.93
CA ASP A 33 -5.83 -1.56 4.62
C ASP A 33 -5.14 -2.90 4.41
N SER A 34 -5.91 -4.00 4.35
CA SER A 34 -5.39 -5.34 4.09
C SER A 34 -4.79 -5.47 2.68
N GLU A 35 -5.50 -4.98 1.65
CA GLU A 35 -4.99 -4.98 0.28
C GLU A 35 -3.74 -4.10 0.15
N LYS A 36 -3.78 -2.89 0.72
CA LYS A 36 -2.65 -1.97 0.72
C LYS A 36 -1.45 -2.55 1.45
N ASN A 37 -1.64 -3.17 2.62
CA ASN A 37 -0.57 -3.77 3.41
C ASN A 37 0.10 -4.96 2.69
N LYS A 38 -0.60 -5.66 1.78
CA LYS A 38 0.01 -6.73 0.98
C LYS A 38 1.01 -6.23 -0.06
N ILE A 39 0.77 -5.05 -0.63
CA ILE A 39 1.53 -4.56 -1.81
C ILE A 39 2.38 -3.31 -1.55
N SER A 40 2.11 -2.57 -0.47
CA SER A 40 2.81 -1.34 -0.14
C SER A 40 4.28 -1.58 0.18
N HIS A 41 5.12 -0.53 0.00
CA HIS A 41 6.53 -0.57 0.37
C HIS A 41 6.74 -0.99 1.83
N ARG A 42 5.93 -0.44 2.74
CA ARG A 42 5.96 -0.78 4.16
C ARG A 42 5.61 -2.26 4.37
N GLY A 43 4.54 -2.74 3.75
CA GLY A 43 4.14 -4.14 3.81
C GLY A 43 5.25 -5.09 3.39
N LYS A 44 5.86 -4.84 2.23
CA LYS A 44 6.99 -5.62 1.70
C LYS A 44 8.21 -5.58 2.62
N ALA A 45 8.54 -4.41 3.18
CA ALA A 45 9.65 -4.27 4.13
C ALA A 45 9.41 -5.08 5.42
N PHE A 46 8.20 -5.04 5.98
CA PHE A 46 7.85 -5.84 7.15
C PHE A 46 7.85 -7.34 6.85
N GLN A 47 7.39 -7.76 5.67
CA GLN A 47 7.50 -9.16 5.25
C GLN A 47 8.95 -9.63 5.22
N GLN A 48 9.87 -8.82 4.66
CA GLN A 48 11.31 -9.12 4.68
C GLN A 48 11.87 -9.16 6.10
N LEU A 49 11.44 -8.24 6.97
CA LEU A 49 11.84 -8.24 8.38
C LEU A 49 11.36 -9.51 9.09
N ILE A 50 10.10 -9.90 8.90
CA ILE A 50 9.55 -11.14 9.47
C ILE A 50 10.37 -12.33 8.99
N LEU A 51 10.62 -12.45 7.68
CA LEU A 51 11.43 -13.54 7.12
C LEU A 51 12.84 -13.59 7.73
N PHE A 52 13.46 -12.43 7.94
CA PHE A 52 14.76 -12.34 8.61
C PHE A 52 14.66 -12.85 10.05
N LEU A 53 13.71 -12.32 10.85
CA LEU A 53 13.57 -12.70 12.25
C LEU A 53 13.22 -14.18 12.40
N THR A 54 12.31 -14.73 11.60
CA THR A 54 11.93 -16.16 11.65
C THR A 54 13.01 -17.11 11.15
N LYS A 55 14.01 -16.60 10.42
CA LYS A 55 15.13 -17.41 9.93
C LYS A 55 16.25 -17.52 10.98
N TYR A 56 16.40 -16.52 11.84
CA TYR A 56 17.55 -16.38 12.74
C TYR A 56 17.19 -16.38 14.23
N LEU A 57 15.90 -16.38 14.58
CA LEU A 57 15.37 -16.70 15.91
C LEU A 57 14.76 -18.10 15.89
#